data_AF-K1TVQ4-F1
#
_entry.id   AF-K1TVQ4-F1
#
_cell.length_a   1.000
_cell.length_b   1.000
_cell.length_c   1.000
_cell.angle_alpha   90.00
_cell.angle_beta   90.00
_cell.angle_gamma   90.00
#
_symmetry.space_group_name_H-M   'P 1'
#
loop_
_entity.id
_entity.type
_entity.pdbx_description
1 polymer ?
#
loop_
_entity_poly.entity_id
_entity_poly.type
_entity_poly.pdbx_seq_one_letter_code
_entity_poly.pdbx_strand_id
1 'polypeptide(L)'
;SFVLGGRAMQIVAKEEQLRQYLKTAVEINEEKPVLVDHYIRGKEVEIDGICDGQDVFVPGIMELVERTGVHSGDSISVYPSYSISDHVKEVILDYTRRLGLGIGIRGLFNIQFIVDQEENVYIIEVNPRSSRTVPFLSKATGYSLADIATRVILGISLKEQGIDTCYPEEKSFWY
;
A
#
# COMPACT_ATOMS: atom_id res chain seq x y z
N SER A 1 -10.99 -0.50 -4.91
CA SER A 1 -11.59 -1.69 -5.51
C SER A 1 -12.63 -2.30 -4.55
N PHE A 2 -13.78 -2.80 -5.04
CA PHE A 2 -14.71 -3.62 -4.24
C PHE A 2 -14.32 -5.11 -4.19
N VAL A 3 -13.20 -5.44 -4.82
CA VAL A 3 -12.67 -6.79 -4.94
C VAL A 3 -11.27 -6.81 -4.35
N LEU A 4 -11.01 -7.79 -3.48
CA LEU A 4 -9.71 -8.01 -2.85
C LEU A 4 -9.04 -9.22 -3.48
N GLY A 5 -7.72 -9.19 -3.59
CA GLY A 5 -6.95 -10.35 -4.04
C GLY A 5 -6.83 -10.50 -5.56
N GLY A 6 -6.97 -9.43 -6.34
CA GLY A 6 -6.84 -9.49 -7.80
C GLY A 6 -7.90 -10.34 -8.51
N ARG A 7 -9.00 -10.73 -7.84
CA ARG A 7 -10.08 -11.47 -8.50
C ARG A 7 -10.65 -10.61 -9.62
N ALA A 8 -10.66 -11.16 -10.83
CA ALA A 8 -10.95 -10.40 -12.04
C ALA A 8 -10.01 -9.18 -12.19
N MET A 9 -8.70 -9.42 -12.20
CA MET A 9 -7.71 -8.53 -12.83
C MET A 9 -6.96 -9.34 -13.89
N GLN A 10 -6.75 -8.75 -15.06
CA GLN A 10 -6.06 -9.41 -16.16
C GLN A 10 -5.18 -8.43 -16.91
N ILE A 11 -3.90 -8.79 -17.11
CA ILE A 11 -3.02 -8.10 -18.04
C ILE A 11 -3.45 -8.50 -19.46
N VAL A 12 -3.81 -7.52 -20.27
CA VAL A 12 -4.24 -7.71 -21.66
C VAL A 12 -3.22 -7.06 -22.59
N ALA A 13 -2.77 -7.80 -23.60
CA ALA A 13 -1.79 -7.32 -24.59
C ALA A 13 -2.42 -7.00 -25.95
N LYS A 14 -3.68 -7.42 -26.16
CA LYS A 14 -4.40 -7.29 -27.43
C LYS A 14 -5.86 -6.91 -27.20
N GLU A 15 -6.45 -6.23 -28.18
CA GLU A 15 -7.84 -5.79 -28.13
C GLU A 15 -8.82 -6.97 -27.96
N GLU A 16 -8.55 -8.10 -28.63
CA GLU A 16 -9.41 -9.28 -28.55
C GLU A 16 -9.46 -9.85 -27.13
N GLN A 17 -8.32 -9.82 -26.41
CA GLN A 17 -8.24 -10.28 -25.02
C GLN A 17 -9.05 -9.38 -24.10
N LEU A 18 -8.96 -8.05 -24.28
CA LEU A 18 -9.75 -7.09 -23.52
C LEU A 18 -11.26 -7.31 -23.75
N ARG A 19 -11.67 -7.47 -25.01
CA ARG A 19 -13.08 -7.73 -25.36
C ARG A 19 -13.59 -9.03 -24.77
N GLN A 20 -12.78 -10.08 -24.76
CA GLN A 20 -13.14 -11.36 -24.15
C GLN A 20 -13.28 -11.22 -22.64
N TYR A 21 -12.29 -10.60 -21.99
CA TYR A 21 -12.27 -10.37 -20.55
C TYR A 21 -13.50 -9.61 -20.05
N LEU A 22 -13.85 -8.49 -20.71
CA LEU A 22 -15.02 -7.68 -20.36
C LEU A 22 -16.35 -8.44 -20.52
N LYS A 23 -16.41 -9.44 -21.41
CA LYS A 23 -17.61 -10.28 -21.59
C LYS A 23 -17.75 -11.39 -20.56
N THR A 24 -16.63 -11.92 -20.05
CA THR A 24 -16.62 -13.16 -19.24
C THR A 24 -16.36 -12.93 -17.76
N ALA A 25 -15.58 -11.91 -17.39
CA ALA A 25 -15.06 -11.76 -16.03
C ALA A 25 -15.75 -10.65 -15.22
N VAL A 26 -16.55 -9.82 -15.90
CA VAL A 26 -17.19 -8.66 -15.28
C VAL A 26 -18.71 -8.86 -15.38
N GLU A 27 -19.36 -9.15 -14.26
CA GLU A 27 -20.77 -8.76 -14.12
C GLU A 27 -20.78 -7.23 -14.14
N ILE A 28 -21.11 -6.64 -15.30
CA ILE A 28 -21.12 -5.20 -15.48
C ILE A 28 -22.24 -4.64 -14.59
N ASN A 29 -21.86 -4.19 -13.41
CA ASN A 29 -22.71 -3.38 -12.55
C ASN A 29 -22.38 -1.92 -12.85
N GLU A 30 -23.38 -1.13 -13.29
CA GLU A 30 -23.19 0.29 -13.62
C GLU A 30 -22.65 1.12 -12.45
N GLU A 31 -22.87 0.67 -11.21
CA GLU A 31 -22.34 1.32 -10.00
C GLU A 31 -20.86 0.99 -9.72
N LYS A 32 -20.26 0.06 -10.47
CA LYS A 32 -18.87 -0.43 -10.26
C LYS A 32 -18.10 -0.45 -11.59
N PRO A 33 -17.56 0.69 -12.03
CA PRO A 33 -16.82 0.76 -13.29
C PRO A 33 -15.56 -0.11 -13.25
N VAL A 34 -15.21 -0.66 -14.42
CA VAL A 34 -13.94 -1.36 -14.63
C VAL A 34 -12.85 -0.32 -14.91
N LEU A 35 -11.78 -0.35 -14.13
CA LEU A 35 -10.60 0.48 -14.38
C LEU A 35 -9.71 -0.19 -15.43
N VAL A 36 -9.32 0.57 -16.46
CA VAL A 36 -8.30 0.16 -17.45
C VAL A 36 -7.14 1.13 -17.29
N ASP A 37 -5.96 0.58 -17.04
CA ASP A 37 -4.76 1.37 -16.78
C ASP A 37 -3.58 0.91 -17.63
N HIS A 38 -2.57 1.77 -17.78
CA HIS A 38 -1.34 1.44 -18.46
C HIS A 38 -0.50 0.47 -17.62
N TYR A 39 0.08 -0.54 -18.28
CA TYR A 39 1.00 -1.45 -17.61
C TYR A 39 2.35 -0.77 -17.39
N ILE A 40 2.65 -0.43 -16.14
CA ILE A 40 3.93 0.14 -15.73
C ILE A 40 4.83 -0.99 -15.25
N ARG A 41 6.05 -1.06 -15.76
CA ARG A 41 7.04 -2.05 -15.32
C ARG A 41 7.93 -1.44 -14.25
N GLY A 42 7.92 -2.01 -13.05
CA GLY A 42 8.74 -1.52 -11.96
C GLY A 42 8.89 -2.54 -10.82
N LYS A 43 9.36 -2.01 -9.69
CA LYS A 43 9.33 -2.68 -8.39
C LYS A 43 8.01 -2.36 -7.72
N GLU A 44 7.37 -3.35 -7.11
CA GLU A 44 6.19 -3.10 -6.28
C GLU A 44 6.62 -2.84 -4.84
N VAL A 45 6.03 -1.81 -4.25
CA VAL A 45 6.31 -1.37 -2.87
C VAL A 45 4.98 -1.21 -2.16
N GLU A 46 4.87 -1.69 -0.93
CA GLU A 46 3.67 -1.51 -0.12
C GLU A 46 3.99 -0.97 1.28
N ILE A 47 3.06 -0.21 1.82
CA ILE A 47 3.13 0.35 3.17
C ILE A 47 1.84 0.04 3.92
N ASP A 48 1.94 -0.08 5.24
CA ASP A 48 0.80 0.03 6.14
C ASP A 48 0.98 1.30 6.97
N GLY A 49 0.05 2.24 6.88
CA GLY A 49 0.07 3.49 7.63
C GLY A 49 -1.07 3.56 8.66
N ILE A 50 -0.91 4.42 9.66
CA ILE A 50 -1.96 4.81 10.61
C ILE A 50 -2.12 6.31 10.51
N CYS A 51 -3.35 6.79 10.27
CA CYS A 51 -3.66 8.22 10.26
C CYS A 51 -4.62 8.54 11.41
N ASP A 52 -4.40 9.62 12.15
CA ASP A 52 -5.32 10.10 13.19
C ASP A 52 -6.19 11.29 12.76
N GLY A 53 -6.10 11.65 11.47
CA GLY A 53 -6.76 12.80 10.88
C GLY A 53 -5.93 14.09 10.93
N GLN A 54 -4.75 14.08 11.55
CA GLN A 54 -3.80 15.21 11.55
C GLN A 54 -2.40 14.75 11.11
N ASP A 55 -1.94 13.65 11.68
CA ASP A 55 -0.64 13.06 11.43
C ASP A 55 -0.80 11.64 10.86
N VAL A 56 0.31 11.14 10.30
CA VAL A 56 0.41 9.81 9.74
C VAL A 56 1.67 9.15 10.28
N PHE A 57 1.53 7.89 10.68
CA PHE A 57 2.62 7.03 11.11
C PHE A 57 2.78 5.88 10.12
N VAL A 58 4.00 5.68 9.64
CA VAL A 58 4.42 4.60 8.74
C VAL A 58 5.54 3.84 9.47
N PRO A 59 5.27 2.67 10.06
CA PRO A 59 6.28 1.89 10.79
C PRO A 59 7.35 1.28 9.89
N GLY A 60 7.13 1.20 8.57
CA GLY A 60 8.06 0.60 7.62
C GLY A 60 7.55 0.61 6.18
N ILE A 61 8.51 0.62 5.25
CA ILE A 61 8.26 0.43 3.81
C ILE A 61 8.68 -0.98 3.41
N MET A 62 7.80 -1.71 2.72
CA MET A 62 8.03 -3.09 2.29
C MET A 62 8.21 -3.16 0.78
N GLU A 63 9.16 -3.95 0.32
CA GLU A 63 9.46 -4.16 -1.11
C GLU A 63 9.13 -5.60 -1.52
N LEU A 64 8.46 -5.77 -2.65
CA LEU A 64 8.16 -7.09 -3.22
C LEU A 64 9.34 -7.56 -4.08
N VAL A 65 9.68 -8.84 -3.98
CA VAL A 65 10.77 -9.46 -4.75
C VAL A 65 10.38 -9.64 -6.21
N GLU A 66 9.13 -10.04 -6.45
CA GLU A 66 8.57 -10.19 -7.78
C GLU A 66 8.35 -8.84 -8.48
N ARG A 67 8.33 -8.87 -9.82
CA ARG A 67 8.09 -7.68 -10.64
C ARG A 67 6.60 -7.38 -10.75
N THR A 68 6.30 -6.16 -11.20
CA THR A 68 4.92 -5.73 -11.41
C THR A 68 4.06 -6.72 -12.18
N GLY A 69 2.87 -7.02 -11.65
CA GLY A 69 1.88 -7.90 -12.27
C GLY A 69 1.82 -9.30 -11.67
N VAL A 70 2.66 -9.61 -10.69
CA VAL A 70 2.40 -10.70 -9.74
C VAL A 70 1.61 -10.11 -8.57
N HIS A 71 0.49 -10.72 -8.22
CA HIS A 71 -0.35 -10.19 -7.15
C HIS A 71 0.44 -10.17 -5.82
N SER A 72 0.32 -9.08 -5.04
CA SER A 72 1.09 -8.92 -3.80
C SER A 72 0.87 -10.08 -2.81
N GLY A 73 -0.35 -10.61 -2.78
CA GLY A 73 -0.75 -11.84 -2.07
C GLY A 73 0.15 -13.04 -2.28
N ASP A 74 0.68 -13.19 -3.49
CA ASP A 74 1.49 -14.32 -3.95
C ASP A 74 2.99 -13.97 -4.04
N SER A 75 3.34 -12.72 -3.73
CA SER A 75 4.70 -12.20 -3.79
C SER A 75 5.39 -12.31 -2.44
N ILE A 76 6.71 -12.46 -2.45
CA ILE A 76 7.55 -12.37 -1.27
C ILE A 76 7.75 -10.89 -0.94
N SER A 77 7.34 -10.49 0.27
CA SER A 77 7.52 -9.13 0.78
C SER A 77 8.69 -9.07 1.76
N VAL A 78 9.53 -8.05 1.60
CA VAL A 78 10.76 -7.84 2.37
C VAL A 78 10.68 -6.51 3.12
N TYR A 79 11.07 -6.51 4.40
CA TYR A 79 11.20 -5.31 5.24
C TYR A 79 12.58 -5.28 5.92
N PRO A 80 13.29 -4.14 5.94
CA PRO A 80 12.97 -2.90 5.20
C PRO A 80 13.01 -3.09 3.68
N SER A 81 12.65 -2.06 2.90
CA SER A 81 12.91 -2.07 1.46
C SER A 81 14.41 -2.11 1.19
N TYR A 82 14.88 -2.91 0.24
CA TYR A 82 16.30 -3.23 0.08
C TYR A 82 16.96 -2.56 -1.13
N SER A 83 16.19 -2.06 -2.09
CA SER A 83 16.75 -1.55 -3.35
C SER A 83 16.21 -0.20 -3.85
N ILE A 84 15.26 0.42 -3.14
CA ILE A 84 14.78 1.77 -3.45
C ILE A 84 15.65 2.83 -2.78
N SER A 85 15.82 3.98 -3.44
CA SER A 85 16.59 5.11 -2.90
C SER A 85 15.84 5.82 -1.78
N ASP A 86 16.58 6.58 -0.96
CA ASP A 86 15.97 7.43 0.07
C ASP A 86 15.05 8.50 -0.55
N HIS A 87 15.35 8.97 -1.76
CA HIS A 87 14.48 9.87 -2.50
C HIS A 87 13.11 9.23 -2.78
N VAL A 88 13.08 7.97 -3.23
CA VAL A 88 11.83 7.23 -3.45
C VAL A 88 11.06 7.06 -2.14
N LYS A 89 11.75 6.76 -1.02
CA LYS A 89 11.12 6.64 0.30
C LYS A 89 10.46 7.96 0.70
N GLU A 90 11.14 9.10 0.53
CA GLU A 90 10.58 10.43 0.82
C GLU A 90 9.30 10.71 0.01
N VAL A 91 9.30 10.39 -1.28
CA VAL A 91 8.12 10.55 -2.16
C VAL A 91 6.96 9.65 -1.69
N ILE A 92 7.25 8.39 -1.36
CA ILE A 92 6.25 7.46 -0.81
C ILE A 92 5.65 8.00 0.49
N LEU A 93 6.47 8.55 1.40
CA LEU A 93 6.01 9.12 2.66
C LEU A 93 5.15 10.39 2.45
N ASP A 94 5.52 11.27 1.50
CA ASP A 94 4.70 12.43 1.13
C ASP A 94 3.33 11.99 0.61
N TYR A 95 3.31 11.06 -0.35
CA TYR A 95 2.06 10.53 -0.91
C TYR A 95 1.20 9.87 0.17
N THR A 96 1.81 9.08 1.04
CA THR A 96 1.13 8.41 2.15
C THR A 96 0.46 9.42 3.09
N ARG A 97 1.16 10.51 3.44
CA ARG A 97 0.60 11.58 4.26
C ARG A 97 -0.57 12.28 3.58
N ARG A 98 -0.39 12.67 2.32
CA ARG A 98 -1.40 13.40 1.54
C ARG A 98 -2.66 12.57 1.31
N LEU A 99 -2.51 11.27 1.05
CA LEU A 99 -3.63 10.35 0.87
C LEU A 99 -4.35 10.07 2.19
N GLY A 100 -3.62 9.78 3.27
CA GLY A 100 -4.19 9.56 4.60
C GLY A 100 -5.11 10.71 5.02
N LEU A 101 -4.59 11.94 4.95
CA LEU A 101 -5.33 13.14 5.32
C LEU A 101 -6.40 13.52 4.30
N GLY A 102 -6.10 13.45 3.00
CA GLY A 102 -7.02 13.85 1.93
C GLY A 102 -8.26 12.97 1.82
N ILE A 103 -8.13 11.67 2.11
CA ILE A 103 -9.26 10.73 2.18
C ILE A 103 -10.03 10.88 3.50
N GLY A 104 -9.41 11.46 4.53
CA GLY A 104 -9.99 11.57 5.88
C GLY A 104 -9.92 10.26 6.67
N ILE A 105 -8.86 9.48 6.47
CA ILE A 105 -8.67 8.20 7.15
C ILE A 105 -8.43 8.43 8.65
N ARG A 106 -9.06 7.59 9.48
CA ARG A 106 -8.78 7.47 10.91
C ARG A 106 -8.58 6.00 11.27
N GLY A 107 -7.34 5.61 11.58
CA GLY A 107 -6.92 4.23 11.79
C GLY A 107 -5.99 3.72 10.68
N LEU A 108 -6.00 2.40 10.46
CA LEU A 108 -5.12 1.73 9.50
C LEU A 108 -5.54 1.93 8.06
N PHE A 109 -4.53 2.07 7.19
CA PHE A 109 -4.68 2.00 5.76
C PHE A 109 -3.43 1.42 5.11
N ASN A 110 -3.58 0.86 3.92
CA ASN A 110 -2.50 0.31 3.13
C ASN A 110 -2.46 1.03 1.77
N ILE A 111 -1.25 1.24 1.26
CA ILE A 111 -1.04 1.77 -0.09
C ILE A 111 -0.06 0.87 -0.82
N GLN A 112 -0.36 0.60 -2.09
CA GLN A 112 0.51 -0.11 -3.01
C GLN A 112 1.02 0.85 -4.09
N PHE A 113 2.30 0.76 -4.38
CA PHE A 113 3.02 1.62 -5.32
C PHE A 113 3.79 0.80 -6.35
N ILE A 114 4.06 1.44 -7.49
CA ILE A 114 5.06 0.99 -8.46
C ILE A 114 6.17 2.03 -8.49
N VAL A 115 7.42 1.56 -8.43
CA VAL A 115 8.62 2.39 -8.63
C VAL A 115 9.28 1.95 -9.94
N ASP A 116 9.32 2.83 -10.93
CA ASP A 116 9.93 2.52 -12.22
C ASP A 116 11.47 2.62 -12.20
N GLN A 117 12.12 2.39 -13.34
CA GLN A 117 13.58 2.42 -13.46
C GLN A 117 14.18 3.83 -13.35
N GLU A 118 13.37 4.87 -13.52
CA GLU A 118 13.75 6.28 -13.40
C GLU A 118 13.42 6.83 -12.00
N GLU A 119 13.04 5.95 -11.06
CA GLU A 119 12.63 6.28 -9.70
C GLU A 119 11.32 7.08 -9.59
N ASN A 120 10.48 7.07 -10.63
CA ASN A 120 9.13 7.64 -10.52
C ASN A 120 8.22 6.72 -9.70
N VAL A 121 7.43 7.32 -8.80
CA VAL A 121 6.49 6.62 -7.91
C VAL A 121 5.06 6.78 -8.42
N TYR A 122 4.40 5.66 -8.65
CA TYR A 122 3.00 5.58 -9.08
C TYR A 122 2.16 4.87 -8.01
N ILE A 123 0.93 5.32 -7.80
CA ILE A 123 -0.01 4.68 -6.86
C ILE A 123 -0.86 3.66 -7.62
N ILE A 124 -0.90 2.42 -7.14
CA ILE A 124 -1.80 1.38 -7.65
C ILE A 124 -3.17 1.54 -7.01
N GLU A 125 -3.22 1.38 -5.68
CA GLU A 125 -4.46 1.49 -4.91
C GLU A 125 -4.21 1.88 -3.46
N VAL A 126 -5.27 2.42 -2.84
CA VAL A 126 -5.34 2.70 -1.40
C VAL A 126 -6.46 1.87 -0.79
N ASN A 127 -6.13 1.15 0.26
CA ASN A 127 -7.06 0.33 1.04
C ASN A 127 -7.26 1.01 2.41
N PRO A 128 -8.37 1.74 2.66
CA PRO A 128 -8.62 2.45 3.92
C PRO A 128 -9.08 1.50 5.05
N ARG A 129 -8.28 0.47 5.32
CA ARG A 129 -8.51 -0.58 6.32
C ARG A 129 -7.21 -1.31 6.61
N SER A 130 -7.23 -2.18 7.63
CA SER A 130 -6.16 -3.16 7.85
C SER A 130 -5.94 -4.05 6.63
N SER A 131 -4.67 -4.37 6.37
CA SER A 131 -4.22 -5.30 5.35
C SER A 131 -3.76 -6.63 5.96
N ARG A 132 -3.31 -7.57 5.11
CA ARG A 132 -2.67 -8.83 5.51
C ARG A 132 -1.23 -8.64 6.02
N THR A 133 -0.58 -7.52 5.68
CA THR A 133 0.82 -7.24 6.04
C THR A 133 0.97 -6.58 7.40
N VAL A 134 -0.12 -6.05 7.97
CA VAL A 134 -0.13 -5.45 9.32
C VAL A 134 0.47 -6.38 10.40
N PRO A 135 0.10 -7.67 10.52
CA PRO A 135 0.71 -8.56 11.51
C PRO A 135 2.20 -8.81 11.27
N PHE A 136 2.61 -8.95 9.99
CA PHE A 136 4.01 -9.12 9.61
C PHE A 136 4.82 -7.88 10.02
N LEU A 137 4.37 -6.69 9.61
CA LEU A 137 5.05 -5.44 9.88
C LEU A 137 5.08 -5.13 11.38
N SER A 138 4.01 -5.45 12.11
CA SER A 138 3.98 -5.31 13.58
C SER A 138 5.06 -6.16 14.25
N LYS A 139 5.27 -7.40 13.78
CA LYS A 139 6.32 -8.29 14.30
C LYS A 139 7.71 -7.82 13.89
N ALA A 140 7.89 -7.40 12.64
CA ALA A 140 9.18 -6.97 12.12
C ALA A 140 9.66 -5.67 12.79
N THR A 141 8.76 -4.70 12.97
CA THR A 141 9.09 -3.37 13.51
C THR A 141 9.04 -3.33 15.04
N GLY A 142 8.15 -4.11 15.67
CA GLY A 142 7.89 -4.08 17.10
C GLY A 142 6.76 -3.14 17.51
N TYR A 143 6.16 -2.40 16.57
CA TYR A 143 4.99 -1.58 16.83
C TYR A 143 3.72 -2.42 16.80
N SER A 144 2.88 -2.32 17.83
CA SER A 144 1.56 -2.98 17.81
C SER A 144 0.56 -2.15 16.99
N LEU A 145 0.60 -2.30 15.67
CA LEU A 145 -0.15 -1.44 14.75
C LEU A 145 -1.66 -1.51 14.96
N ALA A 146 -2.19 -2.69 15.27
CA ALA A 146 -3.61 -2.87 15.58
C ALA A 146 -4.02 -2.10 16.85
N ASP A 147 -3.18 -2.12 17.90
CA ASP A 147 -3.46 -1.40 19.15
C ASP A 147 -3.38 0.11 18.95
N ILE A 148 -2.34 0.57 18.24
CA ILE A 148 -2.14 1.99 17.93
C ILE A 148 -3.34 2.53 17.15
N ALA A 149 -3.74 1.83 16.10
CA ALA A 149 -4.87 2.22 15.27
C ALA A 149 -6.21 2.18 16.02
N THR A 150 -6.39 1.20 16.91
CA THR A 150 -7.60 1.14 17.77
C THR A 150 -7.70 2.36 18.67
N ARG A 151 -6.59 2.77 19.29
CA ARG A 151 -6.54 3.99 20.12
C ARG A 151 -6.84 5.25 19.30
N VAL A 152 -6.31 5.34 18.07
CA VAL A 152 -6.63 6.42 17.13
C VAL A 152 -8.14 6.46 16.81
N ILE A 153 -8.74 5.31 16.51
CA ILE A 153 -10.18 5.23 16.22
C ILE A 153 -11.02 5.65 17.43
N LEU A 154 -10.54 5.36 18.64
CA LEU A 154 -11.15 5.78 19.91
C LEU A 154 -10.89 7.25 20.28
N GLY A 155 -10.16 7.99 19.43
CA GLY A 155 -9.94 9.44 19.58
C GLY A 155 -8.63 9.83 20.27
N ILE A 156 -7.73 8.89 20.53
CA ILE A 156 -6.39 9.18 21.07
C ILE A 156 -5.41 9.37 19.91
N SER A 157 -4.91 10.59 19.71
CA SER A 157 -3.96 10.92 18.63
C SER A 157 -2.67 10.11 18.70
N LEU A 158 -1.95 10.01 17.58
CA LEU A 158 -0.63 9.38 17.52
C LEU A 158 0.34 10.03 18.51
N LYS A 159 0.31 11.35 18.59
CA LYS A 159 1.14 12.13 19.52
C LYS A 159 0.85 11.83 20.99
N GLU A 160 -0.43 11.70 21.38
CA GLU A 160 -0.81 11.28 22.74
C GLU A 160 -0.36 9.85 23.07
N GLN A 161 -0.16 9.02 22.06
CA GLN A 161 0.41 7.67 22.21
C GLN A 161 1.95 7.67 22.23
N GLY A 162 2.59 8.83 22.11
CA GLY A 162 4.05 8.97 22.08
C GLY A 162 4.67 8.70 20.71
N ILE A 163 3.88 8.74 19.64
CA ILE A 163 4.36 8.60 18.25
C ILE A 163 4.48 10.01 17.66
N ASP A 164 5.71 10.52 17.62
CA ASP A 164 6.06 11.88 17.20
C ASP A 164 6.80 11.94 15.86
N THR A 165 7.18 10.79 15.31
CA THR A 165 7.85 10.67 14.02
C THR A 165 6.95 9.95 13.02
N CYS A 166 6.91 10.44 11.78
CA CYS A 166 6.14 9.80 10.70
C CYS A 166 6.76 8.46 10.30
N TYR A 167 8.08 8.42 10.18
CA TYR A 167 8.84 7.25 9.77
C TYR A 167 9.99 7.03 10.77
N PRO A 168 9.94 5.96 11.59
CA PRO A 168 11.01 5.66 12.54
C PRO A 168 12.24 5.11 11.81
N GLU A 169 13.40 5.12 12.48
CA GLU A 169 14.62 4.54 11.93
C GLU A 169 14.42 3.06 11.60
N GLU A 170 14.81 2.67 10.38
CA GLU A 170 14.74 1.28 9.92
C GLU A 170 15.68 0.40 10.75
N LYS A 171 15.28 -0.84 11.01
CA LYS A 171 16.17 -1.78 11.68
C LYS A 171 17.35 -2.09 10.77
N SER A 172 18.56 -1.96 11.32
CA SER A 172 19.83 -2.21 10.62
C SER A 172 20.16 -3.70 10.43
N PHE A 173 19.34 -4.60 10.96
CA PHE A 173 19.55 -6.05 10.91
C PHE A 173 18.37 -6.76 10.27
N TRP A 174 18.69 -7.73 9.41
CA TRP A 174 17.70 -8.56 8.72
C TRP A 174 17.25 -9.76 9.55
N TYR A 175 18.04 -10.16 10.56
CA TYR A 175 17.75 -11.01 11.71
C TYR A 175 18.86 -10.79 12.74
#